data_AF-L8M4D2-F1
#
_entry.id   AF-L8M4D2-F1
#
_cell.length_a   1.000
_cell.length_b   1.000
_cell.length_c   1.000
_cell.angle_alpha   90.00
_cell.angle_beta   90.00
_cell.angle_gamma   90.00
#
_symmetry.space_group_name_H-M   'P 1'
#
loop_
_entity.id
_entity.type
_entity.pdbx_description
1 polymer ?
#
loop_
_entity_poly.entity_id
_entity_poly.type
_entity_poly.pdbx_seq_one_letter_code
_entity_poly.pdbx_strand_id
1 'polypeptide(L)'
;KARLLTTIAETYGKIEDFPEAAKSLEQAIKAAQAITDSGSKAYVLTTIIPMQAKLDRWRAAHNAVSLCPTDECKVESLASILTAWAEKKNPSLIENGE
;
A
#
# COMPACT_ATOMS: atom_id res chain seq x y z
N LYS A 1 -12.33 -10.58 -5.67
CA LYS A 1 -10.93 -10.29 -6.10
C LYS A 1 -10.33 -9.13 -5.30
N ALA A 2 -10.93 -7.94 -5.32
CA ALA A 2 -10.44 -6.78 -4.58
C ALA A 2 -10.28 -7.03 -3.07
N ARG A 3 -11.34 -7.49 -2.40
CA ARG A 3 -11.33 -7.79 -0.95
C ARG A 3 -10.21 -8.78 -0.55
N LEU A 4 -10.00 -9.83 -1.33
CA LEU A 4 -8.93 -10.81 -1.10
C LEU A 4 -7.54 -10.19 -1.21
N LEU A 5 -7.31 -9.33 -2.21
CA LEU A 5 -6.03 -8.65 -2.40
C LEU A 5 -5.72 -7.67 -1.26
N THR A 6 -6.74 -6.96 -0.79
CA THR A 6 -6.66 -6.08 0.39
C THR A 6 -6.27 -6.89 1.63
N THR A 7 -6.97 -8.00 1.92
CA THR A 7 -6.65 -8.86 3.08
C THR A 7 -5.24 -9.44 3.02
N ILE A 8 -4.79 -9.86 1.84
CA ILE A 8 -3.42 -10.34 1.62
C ILE A 8 -2.43 -9.21 1.94
N ALA A 9 -2.66 -8.01 1.42
CA ALA A 9 -1.77 -6.86 1.64
C ALA A 9 -1.68 -6.46 3.12
N GLU A 10 -2.81 -6.41 3.82
CA GLU A 10 -2.86 -6.12 5.26
C GLU A 10 -2.15 -7.19 6.10
N THR A 11 -2.29 -8.46 5.73
CA THR A 11 -1.64 -9.57 6.42
C THR A 11 -0.12 -9.49 6.27
N TYR A 12 0.37 -9.26 5.05
CA TYR A 12 1.80 -9.13 4.79
C TYR A 12 2.40 -7.83 5.32
N GLY A 13 1.63 -6.74 5.40
CA GLY A 13 2.07 -5.51 6.04
C GLY A 13 2.34 -5.63 7.55
N LYS A 14 1.88 -6.73 8.18
CA LYS A 14 2.10 -7.05 9.60
C LYS A 14 3.25 -8.04 9.84
N ILE A 15 3.84 -8.60 8.78
CA ILE A 15 4.91 -9.61 8.88
C ILE A 15 6.27 -8.91 8.79
N GLU A 16 7.14 -9.16 9.77
CA GLU A 16 8.52 -8.63 9.80
C GLU A 16 9.47 -9.31 8.79
N ASP A 17 9.01 -10.40 8.16
CA ASP A 17 9.74 -11.09 7.10
C ASP A 17 9.64 -10.32 5.76
N PHE A 18 10.53 -9.36 5.61
CA PHE A 18 10.54 -8.38 4.52
C PHE A 18 10.55 -8.96 3.09
N PRO A 19 11.33 -10.01 2.73
CA PRO A 19 11.46 -10.46 1.34
C PRO A 19 10.20 -11.12 0.78
N GLU A 20 9.55 -11.99 1.56
CA GLU A 20 8.33 -12.71 1.20
C GLU A 20 7.15 -11.75 1.11
N ALA A 21 7.04 -10.84 2.08
CA ALA A 21 6.03 -9.78 2.07
C ALA A 21 6.20 -8.86 0.86
N ALA A 22 7.43 -8.45 0.56
CA ALA A 22 7.78 -7.64 -0.60
C ALA A 22 7.33 -8.28 -1.92
N LYS A 23 7.65 -9.55 -2.13
CA LYS A 23 7.26 -10.30 -3.34
C LYS A 23 5.74 -10.44 -3.45
N SER A 24 5.07 -10.68 -2.34
CA SER A 24 3.61 -10.85 -2.30
C SER A 24 2.88 -9.53 -2.62
N LEU A 25 3.36 -8.40 -2.11
CA LEU A 25 2.80 -7.09 -2.44
C LEU A 25 3.00 -6.73 -3.92
N GLU A 26 4.15 -7.07 -4.53
CA GLU A 26 4.35 -6.89 -5.98
C GLU A 26 3.36 -7.73 -6.80
N GLN A 27 3.10 -8.97 -6.40
CA GLN A 27 2.08 -9.80 -7.03
C GLN A 27 0.68 -9.21 -6.85
N ALA A 28 0.37 -8.67 -5.66
CA ALA A 28 -0.89 -8.01 -5.38
C ALA A 28 -1.10 -6.77 -6.28
N ILE A 29 -0.06 -5.96 -6.50
CA ILE A 29 -0.11 -4.84 -7.47
C ILE A 29 -0.43 -5.35 -8.88
N LYS A 30 0.26 -6.39 -9.36
CA LYS A 30 -0.01 -6.98 -10.69
C LYS A 30 -1.45 -7.48 -10.80
N ALA A 31 -1.96 -8.12 -9.75
CA ALA A 31 -3.34 -8.58 -9.71
C ALA A 31 -4.36 -7.43 -9.66
N ALA A 32 -4.02 -6.32 -9.00
CA ALA A 32 -4.84 -5.11 -8.93
C ALA A 32 -4.93 -4.41 -10.31
N GLN A 33 -3.85 -4.41 -11.10
CA GLN A 33 -3.88 -3.87 -12.47
C GLN A 33 -4.85 -4.64 -13.37
N ALA A 34 -5.08 -5.93 -13.11
CA ALA A 34 -6.05 -6.77 -13.82
C ALA A 34 -7.50 -6.60 -13.30
N ILE A 35 -7.79 -5.55 -12.52
CA ILE A 35 -9.14 -5.14 -12.15
C ILE A 35 -9.59 -4.07 -13.14
N THR A 36 -10.72 -4.31 -13.81
CA THR A 36 -11.28 -3.41 -14.82
C THR A 36 -12.09 -2.27 -14.22
N ASP A 37 -12.80 -2.54 -13.13
CA ASP A 37 -13.54 -1.53 -12.38
C ASP A 37 -12.58 -0.55 -11.69
N SER A 38 -12.67 0.74 -12.04
CA SER A 38 -11.75 1.77 -11.56
C SER A 38 -11.84 1.98 -10.05
N GLY A 39 -13.06 1.93 -9.47
CA GLY A 39 -13.29 2.08 -8.03
C GLY A 39 -12.64 0.95 -7.25
N SER A 40 -12.89 -0.30 -7.66
CA SER A 40 -12.28 -1.49 -7.07
C SER A 40 -10.76 -1.50 -7.23
N LYS A 41 -10.24 -1.05 -8.38
CA LYS A 41 -8.80 -0.93 -8.61
C LYS A 41 -8.17 0.12 -7.70
N ALA A 42 -8.79 1.30 -7.60
CA ALA A 42 -8.35 2.37 -6.71
C ALA A 42 -8.28 1.87 -5.27
N TYR A 43 -9.38 1.30 -4.76
CA TYR A 43 -9.48 0.76 -3.41
C TYR A 43 -8.36 -0.24 -3.07
N VAL A 44 -8.04 -1.14 -4.00
CA VAL A 44 -6.98 -2.13 -3.80
C VAL A 44 -5.60 -1.47 -3.78
N LEU A 45 -5.35 -0.53 -4.69
CA LEU A 45 -4.06 0.16 -4.78
C LEU A 45 -3.81 1.07 -3.58
N THR A 46 -4.83 1.81 -3.10
CA THR A 46 -4.72 2.65 -1.89
C THR A 46 -4.44 1.84 -0.63
N THR A 47 -4.78 0.54 -0.62
CA THR A 47 -4.39 -0.37 0.48
C THR A 47 -2.95 -0.89 0.31
N ILE A 48 -2.56 -1.33 -0.89
CA ILE A 48 -1.27 -2.01 -1.12
C ILE A 48 -0.08 -1.04 -1.07
N ILE A 49 -0.24 0.15 -1.66
CA ILE A 49 0.87 1.11 -1.80
C ILE A 49 1.45 1.52 -0.43
N PRO A 50 0.63 1.88 0.59
CA PRO A 50 1.15 2.20 1.91
C PRO A 50 1.88 1.03 2.59
N MET A 51 1.47 -0.21 2.34
CA MET A 51 2.14 -1.39 2.91
C MET A 51 3.57 -1.55 2.37
N GLN A 52 3.80 -1.21 1.09
CA GLN A 52 5.16 -1.20 0.55
C GLN A 52 6.04 -0.14 1.24
N ALA A 53 5.46 1.01 1.57
CA ALA A 53 6.16 2.07 2.29
C ALA A 53 6.53 1.62 3.72
N LYS A 54 5.60 0.96 4.44
CA LYS A 54 5.85 0.38 5.77
C LYS A 54 6.98 -0.67 5.77
N LEU A 55 7.18 -1.37 4.66
CA LEU A 55 8.29 -2.32 4.45
C LEU A 55 9.57 -1.69 3.87
N ASP A 56 9.78 -0.38 4.03
CA ASP A 56 10.92 0.37 3.51
C ASP A 56 11.09 0.41 1.99
N ARG A 57 10.06 -0.01 1.23
CA ARG A 57 10.12 -0.03 -0.23
C ARG A 57 9.61 1.27 -0.83
N TRP A 58 10.13 2.39 -0.34
CA TRP A 58 9.69 3.75 -0.67
C TRP A 58 9.61 4.02 -2.17
N ARG A 59 10.64 3.63 -2.92
CA ARG A 59 10.68 3.80 -4.38
C ARG A 59 9.61 2.96 -5.08
N ALA A 60 9.37 1.73 -4.62
CA ALA A 60 8.36 0.86 -5.20
C ALA A 60 6.94 1.38 -4.90
N ALA A 61 6.69 1.82 -3.66
CA ALA A 61 5.46 2.47 -3.26
C ALA A 61 5.18 3.72 -4.11
N HIS A 62 6.15 4.62 -4.24
CA HIS A 62 6.01 5.83 -5.05
C HIS A 62 5.75 5.52 -6.53
N ASN A 63 6.48 4.56 -7.12
CA ASN A 63 6.26 4.17 -8.52
C ASN A 63 4.85 3.59 -8.73
N ALA A 64 4.33 2.85 -7.76
CA ALA A 64 3.01 2.26 -7.81
C ALA A 64 1.87 3.29 -7.79
N VAL A 65 2.09 4.51 -7.28
CA VAL A 65 1.10 5.61 -7.34
C VAL A 65 0.70 5.93 -8.78
N SER A 66 1.61 5.79 -9.74
CA SER A 66 1.30 6.01 -11.17
C SER A 66 0.23 5.05 -11.72
N LEU A 67 -0.05 3.96 -11.01
CA LEU A 67 -1.05 2.96 -11.39
C LEU A 67 -2.47 3.31 -10.91
N CYS A 68 -2.61 4.33 -10.06
CA CYS A 68 -3.88 4.81 -9.55
C CYS A 68 -4.77 5.30 -10.70
N PRO A 69 -6.04 4.83 -10.81
CA PRO A 69 -6.93 5.22 -11.89
C PRO A 69 -7.60 6.60 -11.67
N THR A 70 -7.54 7.15 -10.44
CA THR A 70 -8.16 8.44 -10.08
C THR A 70 -7.16 9.32 -9.34
N ASP A 71 -7.40 10.63 -9.32
CA ASP A 71 -6.56 11.57 -8.57
C ASP A 71 -6.73 11.41 -7.05
N GLU A 72 -7.94 11.07 -6.59
CA GLU A 72 -8.19 10.68 -5.20
C GLU A 72 -7.28 9.53 -4.75
N CYS A 73 -7.18 8.45 -5.53
CA CYS A 73 -6.28 7.34 -5.25
C CYS A 73 -4.81 7.81 -5.14
N LYS A 74 -4.38 8.74 -6.01
CA LYS A 74 -3.00 9.25 -5.97
C LYS A 74 -2.75 10.06 -4.70
N VAL A 75 -3.67 10.96 -4.36
CA VAL A 75 -3.55 11.82 -3.17
C VAL A 75 -3.54 10.98 -1.91
N GLU A 76 -4.49 10.05 -1.76
CA GLU A 76 -4.53 9.15 -0.60
C GLU A 76 -3.26 8.30 -0.48
N SER A 77 -2.79 7.74 -1.60
CA SER A 77 -1.59 6.90 -1.59
C SER A 77 -0.33 7.70 -1.23
N LEU A 78 -0.17 8.91 -1.78
CA LEU A 78 0.96 9.79 -1.48
C LEU A 78 0.93 10.27 -0.03
N ALA A 79 -0.24 10.68 0.46
CA ALA A 79 -0.43 11.06 1.86
C ALA A 79 -0.06 9.90 2.79
N SER A 80 -0.54 8.69 2.50
CA SER A 80 -0.22 7.49 3.28
C SER A 80 1.27 7.13 3.27
N ILE A 81 1.96 7.29 2.13
CA ILE A 81 3.42 7.10 2.06
C ILE A 81 4.14 8.11 2.96
N LEU A 82 3.73 9.39 2.90
CA LEU A 82 4.32 10.46 3.72
C LEU A 82 4.07 10.22 5.21
N THR A 83 2.86 9.80 5.58
CA THR A 83 2.51 9.41 6.96
C THR A 83 3.40 8.28 7.46
N ALA A 84 3.53 7.19 6.69
CA ALA A 84 4.37 6.07 7.06
C ALA A 84 5.85 6.48 7.23
N TRP A 85 6.34 7.40 6.39
CA TRP A 85 7.69 7.96 6.55
C TRP A 85 7.83 8.80 7.82
N ALA A 86 6.84 9.66 8.10
CA ALA A 86 6.82 10.52 9.28
C ALA A 86 6.77 9.71 10.58
N GLU A 87 5.88 8.73 10.67
CA GLU A 87 5.77 7.78 11.79
C GLU A 87 7.08 7.02 12.01
N LYS A 88 7.72 6.58 10.93
CA LYS A 88 9.01 5.90 11.04
C LYS A 88 10.11 6.82 11.56
N LYS A 89 10.13 8.09 11.14
CA LYS A 89 11.11 9.08 11.59
C LYS A 89 10.86 9.57 13.01
N ASN A 90 9.61 9.63 13.41
CA ASN A 90 9.19 10.00 14.74
C ASN A 90 8.08 9.05 15.22
N PRO A 91 8.45 7.94 15.89
CA PRO A 91 7.48 6.98 16.39
C PRO A 91 6.45 7.55 17.38
N SER A 92 6.70 8.73 17.96
CA SER A 92 5.72 9.40 18.83
C SER A 92 4.48 9.92 18.09
N LEU A 93 4.50 9.93 16.75
CA LEU A 93 3.36 10.32 15.90
C LEU A 93 2.36 9.18 15.70
N ILE A 94 2.74 7.94 16.02
CA ILE A 94 1.83 6.81 15.98
C ILE A 94 0.86 7.00 17.14
N GLU A 95 -0.35 7.47 16.86
CA GLU A 95 -1.42 7.45 17.84
C GLU A 95 -1.66 5.98 18.21
N ASN A 96 -1.32 5.62 19.44
CA ASN A 96 -1.71 4.34 20.01
C ASN A 96 -3.24 4.37 20.14
N GLY A 97 -3.94 3.93 19.10
CA GLY A 97 -5.40 3.82 19.13
C GLY A 97 -5.82 2.87 20.24
N GLU A 98 -6.58 3.40 21.20
CA GLU A 98 -7.42 2.65 22.15
C GLU A 98 -8.50 1.84 21.43
#